data_AF-A0A4Q3YNL9-F1
#
_entry.id   AF-A0A4Q3YNL9-F1
#
_cell.length_a   1.000
_cell.length_b   1.000
_cell.length_c   1.000
_cell.angle_alpha   90.00
_cell.angle_beta   90.00
_cell.angle_gamma   90.00
#
_symmetry.space_group_name_H-M   'P 1'
#
loop_
_entity.id
_entity.type
_entity.pdbx_description
1 polymer ?
#
loop_
_entity_poly.entity_id
_entity_poly.type
_entity_poly.pdbx_seq_one_letter_code
_entity_poly.pdbx_strand_id
1 'polypeptide(L)'
;LTLNVLLSFAQFELEVTAERIRDKIAASKKKGMWMGGIPPVGYKRKDKELIIDPDGAEVVNKIFATYLEVKCLNKLKREVDKLGYETRPSRTGTFPRPYSRGHLYNMLCNPVYIGEIRHKDQRYAGRHEAIVDRKSWDRVQTFLEDGSQRVRGKSRQAADRSPLTGRIFDETGDRLTPTYSKKKGRRIRYFVSNRLVDRSSQRKPDAAGWRLPATQLEEAVAAVVSDTLKNAKPASSSDVGTIKRVTQRLAHMTSGKERLPDVLDLASRVLIAPGVLEIELHRDKIASILETSAKELPDNIVRISAPFQRRRRGVETKLVYGCKPPQVDAVLLRRVARGYAWWNEIKCGKATFKEIVTRENLSRRFVAIHLDLAFLAPDVLVAIIEGNQGHSLSAQMIRNNRIPSNWRTQLAELKNFST
;
A
#
# COMPACT_ATOMS: atom_id res chain seq x y z
N LEU A 1 43.22 5.44 32.48
CA LEU A 1 42.51 4.29 33.09
C LEU A 1 41.60 4.70 34.26
N THR A 2 42.04 5.59 35.17
CA THR A 2 41.29 5.98 36.39
C THR A 2 39.95 6.68 36.14
N LEU A 3 39.84 7.52 35.09
CA LEU A 3 38.59 8.22 34.74
C LEU A 3 37.45 7.26 34.38
N ASN A 4 37.74 6.21 33.61
CA ASN A 4 36.73 5.21 33.21
C ASN A 4 36.27 4.37 34.41
N VAL A 5 37.15 4.11 35.38
CA VAL A 5 36.81 3.42 36.63
C VAL A 5 35.87 4.27 37.48
N LEU A 6 36.14 5.58 37.63
CA LEU A 6 35.28 6.50 38.36
C LEU A 6 33.92 6.68 37.69
N LEU A 7 33.87 6.77 36.35
CA LEU A 7 32.62 6.84 35.61
C LEU A 7 31.79 5.56 35.79
N SER A 8 32.42 4.39 35.73
CA SER A 8 31.76 3.11 35.98
C SER A 8 31.20 3.01 37.39
N PHE A 9 31.90 3.56 38.39
CA PHE A 9 31.44 3.57 39.78
C PHE A 9 30.25 4.52 39.97
N ALA A 10 30.31 5.72 39.37
CA ALA A 10 29.19 6.65 39.37
C ALA A 10 27.94 6.06 38.68
N GLN A 11 28.13 5.34 37.58
CA GLN A 11 27.05 4.63 36.90
C GLN A 11 26.47 3.50 37.76
N PHE A 12 27.33 2.70 38.42
CA PHE A 12 26.89 1.65 39.33
C PHE A 12 26.05 2.19 40.50
N GLU A 13 26.49 3.27 41.15
CA GLU A 13 25.73 3.93 42.24
C GLU A 13 24.36 4.44 41.77
N LEU A 14 24.27 4.98 40.55
CA LEU A 14 22.99 5.39 39.96
C LEU A 14 22.06 4.20 39.70
N GLU A 15 22.60 3.09 39.20
CA GLU A 15 21.84 1.86 38.95
C GLU A 15 21.30 1.24 40.25
N VAL A 16 22.15 1.15 41.29
CA VAL A 16 21.76 0.65 42.63
C VAL A 16 20.71 1.56 43.28
N THR A 17 20.87 2.88 43.17
CA THR A 17 19.88 3.83 43.70
C THR A 17 18.54 3.70 42.96
N ALA A 18 18.58 3.56 41.63
CA ALA A 18 17.38 3.35 40.83
C ALA A 18 16.67 2.03 41.18
N GLU A 19 17.42 0.97 41.48
CA GLU A 19 16.88 -0.31 41.94
C GLU A 19 16.17 -0.18 43.29
N ARG A 20 16.81 0.43 44.29
CA ARG A 20 16.19 0.69 45.61
C ARG A 20 14.91 1.51 45.51
N ILE A 21 14.89 2.52 44.63
CA ILE A 21 13.68 3.32 44.38
C ILE A 21 12.58 2.45 43.76
N ARG A 22 12.91 1.58 42.80
CA ARG A 22 11.96 0.63 42.19
C ARG A 22 11.36 -0.31 43.23
N ASP A 23 12.18 -0.83 44.14
CA ASP A 23 11.71 -1.73 45.21
C ASP A 23 10.80 -1.02 46.21
N LYS A 24 11.15 0.21 46.61
CA LYS A 24 10.29 1.03 47.48
C LYS A 24 8.95 1.34 46.82
N ILE A 25 8.93 1.60 45.51
CA ILE A 25 7.70 1.79 44.73
C ILE A 25 6.88 0.49 44.70
N ALA A 26 7.52 -0.66 44.45
CA ALA A 26 6.86 -1.96 44.42
C ALA A 26 6.23 -2.29 45.79
N ALA A 27 6.98 -2.14 46.87
CA ALA A 27 6.50 -2.35 48.24
C ALA A 27 5.36 -1.40 48.61
N SER A 28 5.43 -0.14 48.17
CA SER A 28 4.38 0.85 48.43
C SER A 28 3.09 0.54 47.64
N LYS A 29 3.21 0.13 46.38
CA LYS A 29 2.06 -0.32 45.57
C LYS A 29 1.44 -1.60 46.11
N LYS A 30 2.24 -2.53 46.65
CA LYS A 30 1.76 -3.74 47.34
C LYS A 30 0.93 -3.41 48.59
N LYS A 31 1.24 -2.29 49.25
CA LYS A 31 0.44 -1.72 50.37
C LYS A 31 -0.80 -0.93 49.90
N GLY A 32 -1.10 -0.93 48.60
CA GLY A 32 -2.25 -0.25 48.02
C GLY A 32 -2.11 1.26 47.85
N MET A 33 -0.90 1.82 48.01
CA MET A 33 -0.66 3.26 47.84
C MET A 33 -0.44 3.62 46.36
N TRP A 34 -0.93 4.80 45.97
CA TRP A 34 -0.73 5.35 44.64
C TRP A 34 0.65 6.01 44.51
N MET A 35 1.56 5.31 43.83
CA MET A 35 2.92 5.78 43.53
C MET A 35 3.08 6.24 42.08
N GLY A 36 1.97 6.52 41.38
CA GLY A 36 1.99 7.02 40.00
C GLY A 36 2.15 8.54 39.92
N GLY A 37 2.46 9.04 38.72
CA GLY A 37 2.49 10.47 38.43
C GLY A 37 1.08 11.07 38.42
N ILE A 38 0.52 11.26 37.21
CA ILE A 38 -0.79 11.87 37.03
C ILE A 38 -1.90 10.85 37.39
N PRO A 39 -2.87 11.20 38.25
CA PRO A 39 -4.01 10.36 38.57
C PRO A 39 -4.88 10.06 37.34
N PRO A 40 -5.44 8.84 37.22
CA PRO A 40 -6.42 8.53 36.19
C PRO A 40 -7.64 9.45 36.25
N VAL A 41 -8.34 9.61 35.12
CA VAL A 41 -9.61 10.34 35.05
C VAL A 41 -10.61 9.73 36.04
N GLY A 42 -11.36 10.56 36.75
CA GLY A 42 -12.27 10.11 37.81
C GLY A 42 -11.65 10.05 39.21
N TYR A 43 -10.33 10.26 39.32
CA TYR A 43 -9.66 10.35 40.61
C TYR A 43 -8.84 11.64 40.76
N LYS A 44 -8.66 12.06 42.01
CA LYS A 44 -7.74 13.11 42.47
C LYS A 44 -6.76 12.49 43.48
N ARG A 45 -5.51 12.99 43.52
CA ARG A 45 -4.51 12.50 44.48
C ARG A 45 -4.58 13.30 45.77
N LYS A 46 -4.70 12.63 46.91
CA LYS A 46 -4.52 13.20 48.24
C LYS A 46 -3.66 12.25 49.06
N ASP A 47 -2.56 12.72 49.62
CA ASP A 47 -1.69 11.95 50.54
C ASP A 47 -1.26 10.55 50.06
N LYS A 48 -0.91 10.44 48.77
CA LYS A 48 -0.51 9.17 48.09
C LYS A 48 -1.65 8.15 47.97
N GLU A 49 -2.89 8.60 48.11
CA GLU A 49 -4.10 7.84 47.85
C GLU A 49 -4.92 8.51 46.73
N LEU A 50 -5.79 7.73 46.09
CA LEU A 50 -6.71 8.22 45.09
C LEU A 50 -8.08 8.42 45.74
N ILE A 51 -8.63 9.61 45.58
CA ILE A 51 -9.99 9.96 46.03
C ILE A 51 -10.84 10.17 44.79
N ILE A 52 -12.09 9.74 44.83
CA ILE A 52 -13.03 9.90 43.72
C ILE A 52 -13.26 11.38 43.43
N ASP A 53 -13.20 11.72 42.16
CA ASP A 53 -13.57 13.02 41.61
C ASP A 53 -14.94 12.87 40.93
N PRO A 54 -16.05 13.38 41.52
CA PRO A 54 -17.41 13.09 41.07
C PRO A 54 -17.63 13.32 39.57
N ASP A 55 -17.23 14.49 39.07
CA ASP A 55 -17.40 14.86 37.64
C ASP A 55 -16.66 13.89 36.72
N GLY A 56 -15.43 13.53 37.09
CA GLY A 56 -14.63 12.58 36.31
C GLY A 56 -15.15 11.15 36.42
N ALA A 57 -15.73 10.78 37.57
CA ALA A 57 -16.27 9.45 37.82
C ALA A 57 -17.54 9.21 37.01
N GLU A 58 -18.39 10.23 36.85
CA GLU A 58 -19.56 10.17 35.97
C GLU A 58 -19.15 9.89 34.51
N VAL A 59 -18.13 10.60 34.01
CA VAL A 59 -17.58 10.38 32.66
C VAL A 59 -17.10 8.94 32.49
N VAL A 60 -16.34 8.42 33.46
CA VAL A 60 -15.85 7.04 33.44
C VAL A 60 -17.01 6.05 33.41
N ASN A 61 -18.00 6.20 34.30
CA ASN A 61 -19.17 5.33 34.33
C ASN A 61 -19.94 5.36 33.01
N LYS A 62 -20.12 6.54 32.41
CA LYS A 62 -20.78 6.68 31.11
C LYS A 62 -20.01 5.96 30.00
N ILE A 63 -18.69 6.10 29.95
CA ILE A 63 -17.84 5.44 28.95
C ILE A 63 -17.93 3.91 29.06
N PHE A 64 -17.88 3.37 30.29
CA PHE A 64 -18.03 1.93 30.52
C PHE A 64 -19.42 1.43 30.09
N ALA A 65 -20.49 2.14 30.46
CA ALA A 65 -21.85 1.81 30.05
C ALA A 65 -22.03 1.83 28.53
N THR A 66 -21.59 2.89 27.84
CA THR A 66 -21.65 2.98 26.38
C THR A 66 -20.83 1.89 25.71
N TYR A 67 -19.70 1.46 26.27
CA TYR A 67 -18.94 0.35 25.72
C TYR A 67 -19.71 -0.98 25.82
N LEU A 68 -20.39 -1.23 26.95
CA LEU A 68 -21.21 -2.43 27.14
C LEU A 68 -22.39 -2.51 26.14
N GLU A 69 -22.96 -1.38 25.76
CA GLU A 69 -24.01 -1.29 24.73
C GLU A 69 -23.44 -1.56 23.33
N VAL A 70 -22.34 -0.88 23.00
CA VAL A 70 -21.84 -0.79 21.63
C VAL A 70 -20.90 -1.94 21.24
N LYS A 71 -20.17 -2.49 22.22
CA LYS A 71 -19.23 -3.63 22.10
C LYS A 71 -18.17 -3.44 21.01
N CYS A 72 -17.81 -2.20 20.72
CA CYS A 72 -16.85 -1.85 19.66
C CYS A 72 -16.18 -0.50 19.94
N LEU A 73 -14.85 -0.51 20.11
CA LEU A 73 -14.05 0.70 20.41
C LEU A 73 -14.22 1.83 19.40
N ASN A 74 -14.33 1.53 18.10
CA ASN A 74 -14.48 2.57 17.07
C ASN A 74 -15.84 3.25 17.14
N LYS A 75 -16.89 2.51 17.50
CA LYS A 75 -18.22 3.08 17.69
C LYS A 75 -18.29 3.83 19.02
N LEU A 76 -17.69 3.28 20.11
CA LEU A 76 -17.53 3.98 21.38
C LEU A 76 -16.88 5.35 21.16
N LYS A 77 -15.77 5.40 20.42
CA LYS A 77 -15.08 6.67 20.13
C LYS A 77 -15.99 7.69 19.45
N ARG A 78 -16.85 7.26 18.53
CA ARG A 78 -17.82 8.17 17.87
C ARG A 78 -18.87 8.68 18.83
N GLU A 79 -19.37 7.84 19.74
CA GLU A 79 -20.33 8.27 20.75
C GLU A 79 -19.69 9.20 21.78
N VAL A 80 -18.48 8.91 22.23
CA VAL A 80 -17.70 9.78 23.13
C VAL A 80 -17.39 11.13 22.48
N ASP A 81 -17.01 11.13 21.20
CA ASP A 81 -16.78 12.37 20.44
C ASP A 81 -18.06 13.22 20.34
N LYS A 82 -19.25 12.59 20.22
CA LYS A 82 -20.55 13.32 20.20
C LYS A 82 -20.91 13.90 21.56
N LEU A 83 -20.56 13.21 22.64
CA LEU A 83 -20.80 13.67 24.02
C LEU A 83 -19.87 14.82 24.42
N GLY A 84 -18.83 15.11 23.62
CA GLY A 84 -17.93 16.24 23.87
C GLY A 84 -16.96 16.00 25.03
N TYR A 85 -16.74 14.75 25.43
CA TYR A 85 -15.78 14.46 26.51
C TYR A 85 -14.34 14.63 26.04
N GLU A 86 -13.56 15.38 26.82
CA GLU A 86 -12.17 15.69 26.52
C GLU A 86 -11.20 15.11 27.57
N THR A 87 -9.95 14.94 27.17
CA THR A 87 -8.87 14.58 28.09
C THR A 87 -8.56 15.74 29.02
N ARG A 88 -8.19 15.44 30.26
CA ARG A 88 -7.71 16.47 31.21
C ARG A 88 -6.54 17.27 30.61
N PRO A 89 -6.50 18.60 30.79
CA PRO A 89 -5.41 19.43 30.32
C PRO A 89 -4.09 19.01 30.97
N SER A 90 -3.01 18.98 30.18
CA SER A 90 -1.69 18.65 30.72
C SER A 90 -1.12 19.82 31.51
N ARG A 91 -0.39 19.51 32.59
CA ARG A 91 0.39 20.50 33.35
C ARG A 91 1.49 21.18 32.51
N THR A 92 1.81 20.62 31.35
CA THR A 92 2.78 21.16 30.37
C THR A 92 2.14 22.04 29.28
N GLY A 93 0.90 22.50 29.46
CA GLY A 93 0.25 23.45 28.54
C GLY A 93 -0.42 22.83 27.32
N THR A 94 -0.58 21.50 27.28
CA THR A 94 -1.35 20.85 26.21
C THR A 94 -2.85 21.06 26.46
N PHE A 95 -3.53 21.70 25.50
CA PHE A 95 -4.98 21.86 25.49
C PHE A 95 -5.71 20.50 25.63
N PRO A 96 -6.91 20.49 26.24
CA PRO A 96 -7.81 19.35 26.21
C PRO A 96 -7.97 18.84 24.77
N ARG A 97 -7.96 17.52 24.59
CA ARG A 97 -8.15 16.89 23.29
C ARG A 97 -9.27 15.86 23.40
N PRO A 98 -10.01 15.59 22.30
CA PRO A 98 -10.93 14.47 22.26
C PRO A 98 -10.21 13.14 22.58
N TYR A 99 -10.93 12.21 23.20
CA TYR A 99 -10.36 10.90 23.52
C TYR A 99 -9.94 10.15 22.25
N SER A 100 -8.66 9.78 22.20
CA SER A 100 -8.16 8.87 21.16
C SER A 100 -8.65 7.45 21.44
N ARG A 101 -8.69 6.60 20.39
CA ARG A 101 -9.00 5.17 20.55
C ARG A 101 -8.08 4.48 21.57
N GLY A 102 -6.80 4.87 21.59
CA GLY A 102 -5.81 4.33 22.52
C GLY A 102 -6.09 4.74 23.97
N HIS A 103 -6.50 6.00 24.19
CA HIS A 103 -6.91 6.46 25.53
C HIS A 103 -8.12 5.69 26.06
N LEU A 104 -9.15 5.51 25.23
CA LEU A 104 -10.35 4.74 25.63
C LEU A 104 -10.01 3.28 25.93
N TYR A 105 -9.18 2.65 25.11
CA TYR A 105 -8.74 1.28 25.36
C TYR A 105 -7.97 1.16 26.68
N ASN A 106 -6.99 2.05 26.92
CA ASN A 106 -6.22 2.06 28.17
C ASN A 106 -7.11 2.31 29.39
N MET A 107 -8.13 3.17 29.28
CA MET A 107 -9.10 3.41 30.34
C MET A 107 -9.90 2.14 30.66
N LEU A 108 -10.45 1.46 29.65
CA LEU A 108 -11.23 0.23 29.84
C LEU A 108 -10.40 -0.93 30.40
N CYS A 109 -9.10 -0.99 30.12
CA CYS A 109 -8.20 -2.02 30.65
C CYS A 109 -7.58 -1.67 32.01
N ASN A 110 -7.75 -0.45 32.52
CA ASN A 110 -7.07 -0.02 33.74
C ASN A 110 -7.77 -0.56 35.00
N PRO A 111 -7.13 -1.43 35.81
CA PRO A 111 -7.74 -2.01 37.00
C PRO A 111 -7.93 -1.01 38.16
N VAL A 112 -7.39 0.21 38.04
CA VAL A 112 -7.63 1.26 39.05
C VAL A 112 -9.12 1.54 39.21
N TYR A 113 -9.92 1.42 38.15
CA TYR A 113 -11.35 1.66 38.21
C TYR A 113 -12.15 0.65 39.04
N ILE A 114 -11.58 -0.53 39.33
CA ILE A 114 -12.16 -1.56 40.20
C ILE A 114 -11.48 -1.61 41.59
N GLY A 115 -10.75 -0.57 41.98
CA GLY A 115 -10.06 -0.53 43.28
C GLY A 115 -8.72 -1.27 43.33
N GLU A 116 -8.14 -1.66 42.19
CA GLU A 116 -6.88 -2.41 42.13
C GLU A 116 -5.73 -1.58 41.54
N ILE A 117 -4.51 -1.75 42.02
CA ILE A 117 -3.31 -1.09 41.50
C ILE A 117 -2.42 -2.11 40.77
N ARG A 118 -2.09 -1.82 39.51
CA ARG A 118 -1.17 -2.64 38.71
C ARG A 118 0.31 -2.27 38.97
N HIS A 119 1.14 -3.28 39.16
CA HIS A 119 2.59 -3.17 39.12
C HIS A 119 3.17 -4.32 38.28
N LYS A 120 3.79 -3.98 37.15
CA LYS A 120 4.22 -4.96 36.14
C LYS A 120 3.05 -5.88 35.75
N ASP A 121 3.11 -7.17 36.04
CA ASP A 121 2.07 -8.15 35.72
C ASP A 121 1.17 -8.51 36.91
N GLN A 122 1.47 -7.96 38.10
CA GLN A 122 0.71 -8.21 39.32
C GLN A 122 -0.29 -7.08 39.59
N ARG A 123 -1.40 -7.43 40.25
CA ARG A 123 -2.44 -6.52 40.72
C ARG A 123 -2.55 -6.64 42.23
N TYR A 124 -2.66 -5.51 42.92
CA TYR A 124 -2.82 -5.46 44.36
C TYR A 124 -4.09 -4.66 44.70
N ALA A 125 -4.71 -4.96 45.84
CA ALA A 125 -5.80 -4.15 46.35
C ALA A 125 -5.29 -2.72 46.62
N GLY A 126 -5.92 -1.75 45.98
CA GLY A 126 -5.70 -0.32 46.24
C GLY A 126 -6.44 0.12 47.49
N ARG A 127 -6.01 1.24 48.07
CA ARG A 127 -6.72 1.87 49.19
C ARG A 127 -7.88 2.78 48.76
N HIS A 128 -8.05 2.95 47.46
CA HIS A 128 -9.05 3.84 46.89
C HIS A 128 -10.34 3.10 46.57
N GLU A 129 -11.43 3.85 46.59
CA GLU A 129 -12.75 3.32 46.24
C GLU A 129 -12.89 3.08 44.74
N ALA A 130 -13.58 2.00 44.36
CA ALA A 130 -13.84 1.65 42.97
C ALA A 130 -14.91 2.57 42.36
N ILE A 131 -14.69 3.03 41.13
CA ILE A 131 -15.71 3.79 40.37
C ILE A 131 -16.66 2.84 39.63
N VAL A 132 -16.15 1.69 39.18
CA VAL A 132 -16.88 0.72 38.35
C VAL A 132 -17.02 -0.59 39.11
N ASP A 133 -18.21 -1.18 39.08
CA ASP A 133 -18.48 -2.50 39.66
C ASP A 133 -17.69 -3.61 38.94
N ARG A 134 -17.25 -4.61 39.71
CA ARG A 134 -16.42 -5.72 39.20
C ARG A 134 -17.14 -6.51 38.11
N LYS A 135 -18.45 -6.74 38.23
CA LYS A 135 -19.22 -7.48 37.21
C LYS A 135 -19.26 -6.72 35.89
N SER A 136 -19.39 -5.40 35.94
CA SER A 136 -19.37 -4.56 34.73
C SER A 136 -17.99 -4.59 34.06
N TRP A 137 -16.92 -4.49 34.85
CA TRP A 137 -15.55 -4.54 34.36
C TRP A 137 -15.21 -5.89 33.72
N ASP A 138 -15.58 -7.00 34.35
CA ASP A 138 -15.35 -8.36 33.82
C ASP A 138 -16.00 -8.53 32.45
N ARG A 139 -17.26 -8.08 32.29
CA ARG A 139 -17.96 -8.11 30.99
C ARG A 139 -17.24 -7.28 29.92
N VAL A 140 -16.71 -6.11 30.29
CA VAL A 140 -15.90 -5.28 29.38
C VAL A 140 -14.65 -6.03 28.94
N GLN A 141 -13.93 -6.69 29.86
CA GLN A 141 -12.75 -7.47 29.51
C GLN A 141 -13.08 -8.63 28.58
N THR A 142 -14.15 -9.39 28.87
CA THR A 142 -14.60 -10.48 27.98
C THR A 142 -14.84 -9.96 26.55
N PHE A 143 -15.52 -8.82 26.39
CA PHE A 143 -15.74 -8.26 25.06
C PHE A 143 -14.46 -7.75 24.38
N LEU A 144 -13.48 -7.26 25.14
CA LEU A 144 -12.18 -6.86 24.61
C LEU A 144 -11.36 -8.08 24.16
N GLU A 145 -11.38 -9.16 24.95
CA GLU A 145 -10.72 -10.42 24.65
C GLU A 145 -11.34 -11.11 23.42
N ASP A 146 -12.67 -11.23 23.36
CA ASP A 146 -13.41 -11.74 22.19
C ASP A 146 -13.07 -10.95 20.92
N GLY A 147 -12.94 -9.62 21.05
CA GLY A 147 -12.53 -8.74 19.97
C GLY A 147 -11.09 -8.98 19.50
N SER A 148 -10.19 -9.36 20.42
CA SER A 148 -8.78 -9.67 20.14
C SER A 148 -8.58 -11.07 19.54
N GLN A 149 -9.38 -12.05 19.98
CA GLN A 149 -9.36 -13.43 19.48
C GLN A 149 -9.98 -13.57 18.08
N ARG A 150 -10.75 -12.58 17.62
CA ARG A 150 -11.15 -12.48 16.21
C ARG A 150 -9.90 -12.29 15.34
N VAL A 151 -9.33 -13.41 14.90
CA VAL A 151 -8.26 -13.48 13.91
C VAL A 151 -8.62 -12.53 12.77
N ARG A 152 -7.78 -11.50 12.62
CA ARG A 152 -7.86 -10.47 11.58
C ARG A 152 -7.60 -11.12 10.22
N GLY A 153 -8.58 -11.88 9.74
CA GLY A 153 -8.41 -12.79 8.62
C GLY A 153 -9.49 -13.87 8.41
N LYS A 154 -10.48 -14.04 9.31
CA LYS A 154 -11.54 -15.05 9.13
C LYS A 154 -12.98 -14.53 9.01
N SER A 155 -13.20 -13.21 8.91
CA SER A 155 -14.56 -12.66 8.74
C SER A 155 -14.78 -12.02 7.36
N ARG A 156 -15.81 -12.55 6.68
CA ARG A 156 -16.45 -12.20 5.40
C ARG A 156 -15.97 -12.98 4.16
N GLN A 157 -16.98 -13.42 3.42
CA GLN A 157 -17.03 -14.41 2.33
C GLN A 157 -15.80 -14.42 1.40
N ALA A 158 -15.35 -15.62 1.02
CA ALA A 158 -14.21 -15.87 0.14
C ALA A 158 -14.30 -15.13 -1.22
N ALA A 159 -15.51 -14.81 -1.67
CA ALA A 159 -15.76 -14.14 -2.95
C ALA A 159 -15.34 -12.66 -3.01
N ASP A 160 -15.11 -11.98 -1.86
CA ASP A 160 -14.82 -10.53 -1.83
C ASP A 160 -13.35 -10.23 -1.45
N ARG A 161 -12.49 -11.26 -1.36
CA ARG A 161 -11.05 -11.09 -1.09
C ARG A 161 -10.30 -10.75 -2.37
N SER A 162 -9.51 -9.68 -2.33
CA SER A 162 -8.50 -9.44 -3.37
C SER A 162 -7.37 -10.46 -3.15
N PRO A 163 -7.03 -11.34 -4.12
CA PRO A 163 -6.08 -12.46 -3.90
C PRO A 163 -4.71 -12.02 -3.39
N LEU A 164 -4.29 -10.80 -3.75
CA LEU A 164 -3.02 -10.20 -3.36
C LEU A 164 -3.05 -9.45 -2.01
N THR A 165 -4.10 -9.64 -1.20
CA THR A 165 -4.22 -8.96 0.10
C THR A 165 -3.04 -9.30 1.00
N GLY A 166 -2.30 -8.27 1.44
CA GLY A 166 -1.16 -8.44 2.34
C GLY A 166 0.16 -8.82 1.66
N ARG A 167 0.16 -9.01 0.33
CA ARG A 167 1.33 -9.42 -0.46
C ARG A 167 1.96 -8.28 -1.27
N ILE A 168 1.28 -7.12 -1.37
CA ILE A 168 1.74 -5.97 -2.18
C ILE A 168 2.42 -4.92 -1.29
N PHE A 169 3.60 -4.48 -1.72
CA PHE A 169 4.44 -3.46 -1.09
C PHE A 169 4.86 -2.41 -2.12
N ASP A 170 5.15 -1.20 -1.66
CA ASP A 170 5.77 -0.15 -2.48
C ASP A 170 7.29 -0.04 -2.26
N GLU A 171 7.95 0.84 -3.02
CA GLU A 171 9.38 1.10 -2.96
C GLU A 171 9.87 1.58 -1.59
N THR A 172 8.96 2.11 -0.77
CA THR A 172 9.28 2.58 0.58
C THR A 172 9.06 1.50 1.65
N GLY A 173 8.65 0.30 1.24
CA GLY A 173 8.33 -0.82 2.14
C GLY A 173 6.93 -0.76 2.72
N ASP A 174 6.10 0.21 2.31
CA ASP A 174 4.73 0.36 2.77
C ASP A 174 3.82 -0.66 2.10
N ARG A 175 2.92 -1.26 2.88
CA ARG A 175 1.95 -2.23 2.38
C ARG A 175 0.77 -1.54 1.72
N LEU A 176 0.36 -2.03 0.55
CA LEU A 176 -0.88 -1.61 -0.10
C LEU A 176 -2.06 -2.42 0.42
N THR A 177 -3.09 -1.71 0.88
CA THR A 177 -4.31 -2.31 1.45
C THR A 177 -5.45 -2.26 0.43
N PRO A 178 -6.21 -3.35 0.24
CA PRO A 178 -7.40 -3.34 -0.61
C PRO A 178 -8.49 -2.44 -0.01
N THR A 179 -9.01 -1.55 -0.82
CA THR A 179 -10.11 -0.62 -0.51
C THR A 179 -11.13 -0.65 -1.64
N TYR A 180 -12.33 -0.13 -1.42
CA TYR A 180 -13.34 -0.03 -2.45
C TYR A 180 -14.07 1.31 -2.41
N SER A 181 -14.57 1.74 -3.57
CA SER A 181 -15.54 2.84 -3.68
C SER A 181 -16.81 2.32 -4.36
N LYS A 182 -17.97 2.81 -3.93
CA LYS A 182 -19.24 2.55 -4.62
C LYS A 182 -19.56 3.70 -5.56
N LYS A 183 -19.79 3.42 -6.84
CA LYS A 183 -20.25 4.42 -7.84
C LYS A 183 -21.38 3.79 -8.67
N LYS A 184 -22.55 4.43 -8.71
CA LYS A 184 -23.75 3.94 -9.42
C LYS A 184 -24.07 2.46 -9.12
N GLY A 185 -24.11 2.08 -7.84
CA GLY A 185 -24.37 0.70 -7.41
C GLY A 185 -23.23 -0.31 -7.61
N ARG A 186 -22.24 -0.01 -8.47
CA ARG A 186 -21.08 -0.87 -8.73
C ARG A 186 -19.96 -0.60 -7.72
N ARG A 187 -19.38 -1.67 -7.15
CA ARG A 187 -18.18 -1.60 -6.31
C ARG A 187 -16.92 -1.61 -7.21
N ILE A 188 -16.05 -0.63 -7.03
CA ILE A 188 -14.75 -0.54 -7.71
C ILE A 188 -13.66 -0.72 -6.65
N ARG A 189 -12.80 -1.72 -6.86
CA ARG A 189 -11.73 -2.13 -5.92
C ARG A 189 -10.40 -1.46 -6.27
N TYR A 190 -9.64 -1.07 -5.26
CA TYR A 190 -8.33 -0.43 -5.39
C TYR A 190 -7.34 -0.98 -4.36
N PHE A 191 -6.06 -1.01 -4.69
CA PHE A 191 -4.97 -1.12 -3.73
C PHE A 191 -4.42 0.27 -3.43
N VAL A 192 -4.30 0.61 -2.15
CA VAL A 192 -3.89 1.95 -1.71
C VAL A 192 -2.79 1.84 -0.66
N SER A 193 -1.72 2.64 -0.77
CA SER A 193 -0.66 2.71 0.25
C SER A 193 -1.26 3.12 1.60
N ASN A 194 -0.85 2.45 2.68
CA ASN A 194 -1.41 2.70 4.02
C ASN A 194 -1.35 4.18 4.45
N ARG A 195 -0.27 4.90 4.08
CA ARG A 195 -0.12 6.35 4.33
C ARG A 195 -1.24 7.22 3.75
N LEU A 196 -1.95 6.76 2.71
CA LEU A 196 -3.09 7.46 2.12
C LEU A 196 -4.44 7.08 2.76
N VAL A 197 -4.49 5.96 3.48
CA VAL A 197 -5.72 5.44 4.11
C VAL A 197 -5.88 5.98 5.54
N ASP A 198 -4.78 6.34 6.21
CA ASP A 198 -4.80 6.82 7.58
C ASP A 198 -5.35 8.25 7.71
N ARG A 199 -6.68 8.36 7.75
CA ARG A 199 -7.42 9.60 8.03
C ARG A 199 -7.18 10.17 9.44
N SER A 200 -6.49 9.44 10.32
CA SER A 200 -6.26 9.88 11.70
C SER A 200 -5.03 10.78 11.86
N SER A 201 -4.12 10.76 10.89
CA SER A 201 -2.94 11.62 10.91
C SER A 201 -3.25 12.95 10.20
N GLN A 202 -3.10 14.06 10.92
CA GLN A 202 -3.07 15.42 10.36
C GLN A 202 -1.85 15.68 9.46
N ARG A 203 -1.17 14.62 8.98
CA ARG A 203 -0.11 14.75 7.98
C ARG A 203 -0.78 14.97 6.62
N LYS A 204 -0.36 16.02 5.91
CA LYS A 204 -0.70 16.20 4.49
C LYS A 204 -0.50 14.86 3.79
N PRO A 205 -1.46 14.37 2.99
CA PRO A 205 -1.27 13.12 2.26
C PRO A 205 -0.04 13.29 1.38
N ASP A 206 1.00 12.50 1.63
CA ASP A 206 2.18 12.50 0.77
C ASP A 206 1.71 12.20 -0.66
N ALA A 207 2.00 13.14 -1.56
CA ALA A 207 1.59 13.07 -2.97
C ALA A 207 2.17 11.83 -3.70
N ALA A 208 3.12 11.14 -3.07
CA ALA A 208 3.83 9.97 -3.58
C ALA A 208 3.09 8.63 -3.37
N GLY A 209 1.98 8.57 -2.64
CA GLY A 209 1.31 7.29 -2.37
C GLY A 209 0.66 6.63 -3.61
N TRP A 210 0.60 5.29 -3.61
CA TRP A 210 0.00 4.52 -4.69
C TRP A 210 -1.51 4.34 -4.49
N ARG A 211 -2.28 4.53 -5.57
CA ARG A 211 -3.69 4.14 -5.66
C ARG A 211 -3.93 3.48 -7.01
N LEU A 212 -4.09 2.16 -6.99
CA LEU A 212 -4.10 1.32 -8.18
C LEU A 212 -5.42 0.55 -8.30
N PRO A 213 -6.05 0.46 -9.48
CA PRO A 213 -7.23 -0.39 -9.66
C PRO A 213 -6.90 -1.87 -9.41
N ALA A 214 -7.62 -2.51 -8.49
CA ALA A 214 -7.25 -3.86 -8.04
C ALA A 214 -7.33 -4.90 -9.16
N THR A 215 -8.40 -4.88 -9.96
CA THR A 215 -8.57 -5.83 -11.07
C THR A 215 -7.46 -5.70 -12.10
N GLN A 216 -7.04 -4.49 -12.46
CA GLN A 216 -5.97 -4.30 -13.44
C GLN A 216 -4.61 -4.76 -12.89
N LEU A 217 -4.35 -4.56 -11.60
CA LEU A 217 -3.11 -5.01 -10.97
C LEU A 217 -3.09 -6.54 -10.80
N GLU A 218 -4.22 -7.14 -10.45
CA GLU A 218 -4.38 -8.59 -10.37
C GLU A 218 -4.17 -9.24 -11.75
N GLU A 219 -4.80 -8.69 -12.80
CA GLU A 219 -4.54 -9.12 -14.19
C GLU A 219 -3.08 -8.92 -14.60
N ALA A 220 -2.41 -7.89 -14.06
CA ALA A 220 -1.00 -7.61 -14.30
C ALA A 220 -0.06 -8.68 -13.79
N VAL A 221 -0.16 -8.92 -12.49
CA VAL A 221 0.67 -9.90 -11.81
C VAL A 221 0.41 -11.28 -12.41
N ALA A 222 -0.86 -11.65 -12.66
CA ALA A 222 -1.20 -12.93 -13.26
C ALA A 222 -0.62 -13.10 -14.67
N ALA A 223 -0.62 -12.07 -15.51
CA ALA A 223 -0.04 -12.12 -16.85
C ALA A 223 1.48 -12.33 -16.81
N VAL A 224 2.19 -11.53 -16.00
CA VAL A 224 3.66 -11.65 -15.85
C VAL A 224 4.04 -13.04 -15.35
N VAL A 225 3.36 -13.54 -14.32
CA VAL A 225 3.61 -14.89 -13.77
C VAL A 225 3.30 -15.98 -14.82
N SER A 226 2.21 -15.83 -15.57
CA SER A 226 1.85 -16.80 -16.61
C SER A 226 2.88 -16.85 -17.74
N ASP A 227 3.36 -15.69 -18.20
CA ASP A 227 4.35 -15.60 -19.28
C ASP A 227 5.70 -16.18 -18.83
N THR A 228 6.12 -15.91 -17.59
CA THR A 228 7.35 -16.53 -17.04
C THR A 228 7.22 -18.04 -16.92
N LEU A 229 6.06 -18.55 -16.48
CA LEU A 229 5.84 -19.98 -16.34
C LEU A 229 5.77 -20.69 -17.71
N LYS A 230 5.22 -20.04 -18.75
CA LYS A 230 5.22 -20.59 -20.12
C LYS A 230 6.63 -20.64 -20.72
N ASN A 231 7.47 -19.66 -20.41
CA ASN A 231 8.85 -19.57 -20.90
C ASN A 231 9.84 -20.37 -20.04
N ALA A 232 9.44 -20.78 -18.85
CA ALA A 232 10.22 -21.66 -17.99
C ALA A 232 10.31 -23.05 -18.64
N LYS A 233 11.49 -23.38 -19.17
CA LYS A 233 11.78 -24.76 -19.58
C LYS A 233 11.91 -25.62 -18.32
N PRO A 234 11.25 -26.79 -18.24
CA PRO A 234 11.55 -27.76 -17.19
C PRO A 234 13.03 -28.16 -17.28
N ALA A 235 13.64 -28.46 -16.12
CA ALA A 235 15.07 -28.72 -16.02
C ALA A 235 15.56 -29.76 -17.05
N SER A 236 16.79 -29.55 -17.54
CA SER A 236 17.44 -30.25 -18.66
C SER A 236 17.58 -31.78 -18.53
N SER A 237 17.10 -32.38 -17.43
CA SER A 237 17.15 -33.82 -17.12
C SER A 237 15.78 -34.54 -17.17
N SER A 238 14.71 -33.88 -17.62
CA SER A 238 13.35 -34.43 -17.54
C SER A 238 12.95 -35.27 -18.77
N ASP A 239 12.34 -36.44 -18.55
CA ASP A 239 11.72 -37.26 -19.60
C ASP A 239 10.70 -36.48 -20.45
N VAL A 240 10.63 -36.77 -21.75
CA VAL A 240 9.69 -36.14 -22.70
C VAL A 240 8.23 -36.23 -22.22
N GLY A 241 7.87 -37.31 -21.54
CA GLY A 241 6.54 -37.50 -20.92
C GLY A 241 6.27 -36.56 -19.74
N THR A 242 7.27 -36.21 -18.97
CA THR A 242 7.18 -35.24 -17.85
C THR A 242 7.06 -33.81 -18.39
N ILE A 243 7.86 -33.47 -19.42
CA ILE A 243 7.76 -32.17 -20.10
C ILE A 243 6.35 -31.93 -20.65
N LYS A 244 5.76 -32.94 -21.31
CA LYS A 244 4.39 -32.86 -21.85
C LYS A 244 3.33 -32.68 -20.77
N ARG A 245 3.44 -33.39 -19.63
CA ARG A 245 2.51 -33.26 -18.50
C ARG A 245 2.60 -31.88 -17.83
N VAL A 246 3.82 -31.40 -17.57
CA VAL A 246 4.05 -30.09 -16.95
C VAL A 246 3.55 -28.96 -17.86
N THR A 247 3.86 -29.01 -19.16
CA THR A 247 3.38 -28.00 -20.12
C THR A 247 1.86 -27.99 -20.26
N GLN A 248 1.20 -29.16 -20.27
CA GLN A 248 -0.27 -29.24 -20.26
C GLN A 248 -0.88 -28.69 -18.96
N ARG A 249 -0.27 -28.99 -17.81
CA ARG A 249 -0.71 -28.48 -16.50
C ARG A 249 -0.56 -26.96 -16.41
N LEU A 250 0.56 -26.41 -16.87
CA LEU A 250 0.81 -24.97 -16.96
C LEU A 250 -0.15 -24.28 -17.93
N ALA A 251 -0.38 -24.87 -19.11
CA ALA A 251 -1.34 -24.35 -20.07
C ALA A 251 -2.76 -24.35 -19.47
N HIS A 252 -3.14 -25.41 -18.75
CA HIS A 252 -4.43 -25.49 -18.08
C HIS A 252 -4.57 -24.44 -16.97
N MET A 253 -3.55 -24.23 -16.14
CA MET A 253 -3.58 -23.23 -15.06
C MET A 253 -3.57 -21.78 -15.56
N THR A 254 -2.88 -21.51 -16.68
CA THR A 254 -2.75 -20.16 -17.25
C THR A 254 -3.86 -19.80 -18.25
N SER A 255 -4.81 -20.71 -18.51
CA SER A 255 -5.91 -20.49 -19.45
C SER A 255 -7.18 -20.00 -18.75
N GLY A 256 -7.57 -18.76 -19.06
CA GLY A 256 -8.88 -18.21 -18.71
C GLY A 256 -8.88 -17.27 -17.49
N LYS A 257 -9.81 -16.30 -17.49
CA LYS A 257 -9.96 -15.30 -16.42
C LYS A 257 -10.49 -15.88 -15.11
N GLU A 258 -11.11 -17.06 -15.13
CA GLU A 258 -11.70 -17.69 -13.94
C GLU A 258 -10.63 -18.24 -12.98
N ARG A 259 -9.43 -18.55 -13.48
CA ARG A 259 -8.31 -19.10 -12.69
C ARG A 259 -7.27 -18.06 -12.25
N LEU A 260 -7.61 -16.79 -12.40
CA LEU A 260 -6.78 -15.68 -11.91
C LEU A 260 -6.37 -15.85 -10.43
N PRO A 261 -7.25 -16.28 -9.51
CA PRO A 261 -6.87 -16.46 -8.10
C PRO A 261 -5.78 -17.50 -7.89
N ASP A 262 -5.78 -18.60 -8.67
CA ASP A 262 -4.83 -19.70 -8.53
C ASP A 262 -3.41 -19.26 -8.94
N VAL A 263 -3.30 -18.51 -10.04
CA VAL A 263 -2.04 -17.93 -10.50
C VAL A 263 -1.52 -16.90 -9.50
N LEU A 264 -2.41 -16.06 -8.97
CA LEU A 264 -2.03 -15.04 -7.98
C LEU A 264 -1.62 -15.64 -6.63
N ASP A 265 -2.12 -16.83 -6.28
CA ASP A 265 -1.73 -17.50 -5.04
C ASP A 265 -0.28 -18.01 -5.06
N LEU A 266 0.33 -18.12 -6.25
CA LEU A 266 1.75 -18.42 -6.41
C LEU A 266 2.65 -17.26 -5.99
N ALA A 267 2.16 -16.02 -6.08
CA ALA A 267 2.92 -14.83 -5.70
C ALA A 267 2.98 -14.71 -4.17
N SER A 268 4.19 -14.77 -3.61
CA SER A 268 4.44 -14.59 -2.18
C SER A 268 4.55 -13.12 -1.81
N ARG A 269 5.21 -12.33 -2.67
CA ARG A 269 5.44 -10.91 -2.50
C ARG A 269 5.42 -10.19 -3.84
N VAL A 270 4.82 -9.01 -3.87
CA VAL A 270 4.78 -8.12 -5.04
C VAL A 270 5.29 -6.75 -4.60
N LEU A 271 6.38 -6.28 -5.17
CA LEU A 271 6.94 -4.95 -4.94
C LEU A 271 6.67 -4.06 -6.15
N ILE A 272 6.09 -2.90 -5.88
CA ILE A 272 5.76 -1.91 -6.90
C ILE A 272 6.68 -0.71 -6.69
N ALA A 273 7.42 -0.36 -7.73
CA ALA A 273 8.23 0.84 -7.79
C ALA A 273 7.90 1.61 -9.08
N PRO A 274 8.27 2.90 -9.18
CA PRO A 274 8.21 3.62 -10.45
C PRO A 274 9.04 2.87 -11.51
N GLY A 275 8.40 2.44 -12.60
CA GLY A 275 9.06 1.76 -13.72
C GLY A 275 9.19 0.24 -13.58
N VAL A 276 9.08 -0.31 -12.37
CA VAL A 276 9.39 -1.74 -12.10
C VAL A 276 8.33 -2.40 -11.21
N LEU A 277 7.95 -3.62 -11.57
CA LEU A 277 7.16 -4.55 -10.79
C LEU A 277 8.00 -5.78 -10.53
N GLU A 278 8.34 -6.01 -9.27
CA GLU A 278 9.05 -7.21 -8.84
C GLU A 278 8.06 -8.18 -8.19
N ILE A 279 8.11 -9.44 -8.59
CA ILE A 279 7.25 -10.50 -8.10
C ILE A 279 8.14 -11.62 -7.58
N GLU A 280 8.00 -11.93 -6.30
CA GLU A 280 8.56 -13.13 -5.70
C GLU A 280 7.48 -14.22 -5.66
N LEU A 281 7.83 -15.42 -6.10
CA LEU A 281 6.96 -16.57 -6.13
C LEU A 281 7.32 -17.56 -5.01
N HIS A 282 6.33 -18.36 -4.58
CA HIS A 282 6.55 -19.44 -3.62
C HIS A 282 7.34 -20.58 -4.26
N ARG A 283 8.57 -20.82 -3.80
CA ARG A 283 9.45 -21.90 -4.28
C ARG A 283 8.75 -23.27 -4.21
N ASP A 284 8.13 -23.60 -3.09
CA ASP A 284 7.50 -24.92 -2.89
C ASP A 284 6.33 -25.16 -3.85
N LYS A 285 5.53 -24.12 -4.10
CA LYS A 285 4.40 -24.21 -5.02
C LYS A 285 4.89 -24.38 -6.46
N ILE A 286 5.89 -23.63 -6.88
CA ILE A 286 6.47 -23.77 -8.23
C ILE A 286 7.13 -25.14 -8.39
N ALA A 287 7.90 -25.60 -7.40
CA ALA A 287 8.55 -26.91 -7.40
C ALA A 287 7.55 -28.03 -7.62
N SER A 288 6.40 -27.98 -6.93
CA SER A 288 5.32 -28.95 -7.11
C SER A 288 4.65 -28.90 -8.49
N ILE A 289 4.62 -27.73 -9.14
CA ILE A 289 4.04 -27.55 -10.47
C ILE A 289 5.00 -28.03 -11.57
N LEU A 290 6.29 -27.75 -11.40
CA LEU A 290 7.35 -28.13 -12.34
C LEU A 290 7.91 -29.54 -12.08
N GLU A 291 7.36 -30.26 -11.09
CA GLU A 291 7.79 -31.61 -10.68
C GLU A 291 9.32 -31.69 -10.47
N THR A 292 9.90 -30.62 -9.90
CA THR A 292 11.35 -30.42 -9.72
C THR A 292 11.66 -30.11 -8.26
N SER A 293 12.90 -30.36 -7.83
CA SER A 293 13.35 -30.00 -6.48
C SER A 293 13.34 -28.48 -6.26
N ALA A 294 12.82 -28.01 -5.12
CA ALA A 294 12.78 -26.58 -4.78
C ALA A 294 14.16 -25.91 -4.69
N LYS A 295 15.23 -26.70 -4.53
CA LYS A 295 16.63 -26.23 -4.52
C LYS A 295 17.23 -26.04 -5.92
N GLU A 296 16.66 -26.69 -6.92
CA GLU A 296 17.14 -26.66 -8.31
C GLU A 296 16.43 -25.61 -9.17
N LEU A 297 15.45 -24.90 -8.59
CA LEU A 297 14.73 -23.83 -9.28
C LEU A 297 15.66 -22.63 -9.52
N PRO A 298 15.83 -22.19 -10.78
CA PRO A 298 16.64 -21.03 -11.07
C PRO A 298 15.96 -19.75 -10.54
N ASP A 299 16.78 -18.83 -10.04
CA ASP A 299 16.30 -17.63 -9.34
C ASP A 299 15.47 -16.69 -10.23
N ASN A 300 15.64 -16.74 -11.54
CA ASN A 300 14.84 -15.98 -12.52
C ASN A 300 13.38 -16.43 -12.65
N ILE A 301 13.04 -17.63 -12.17
CA ILE A 301 11.65 -18.12 -12.08
C ILE A 301 11.05 -17.71 -10.73
N VAL A 302 11.86 -17.69 -9.68
CA VAL A 302 11.42 -17.36 -8.32
C VAL A 302 11.26 -15.84 -8.14
N ARG A 303 12.13 -15.05 -8.76
CA ARG A 303 12.12 -13.58 -8.74
C ARG A 303 11.98 -13.05 -10.15
N ILE A 304 10.86 -12.41 -10.41
CA ILE A 304 10.50 -11.88 -11.71
C ILE A 304 10.52 -10.37 -11.63
N SER A 305 11.23 -9.72 -12.53
CA SER A 305 11.18 -8.27 -12.72
C SER A 305 10.53 -7.95 -14.05
N ALA A 306 9.51 -7.11 -14.03
CA ALA A 306 8.77 -6.68 -15.22
C ALA A 306 8.61 -5.15 -15.24
N PRO A 307 8.62 -4.51 -16.41
CA PRO A 307 8.37 -3.08 -16.50
C PRO A 307 6.93 -2.75 -16.06
N PHE A 308 6.79 -1.69 -15.27
CA PHE A 308 5.53 -1.25 -14.69
C PHE A 308 5.40 0.27 -14.73
N GLN A 309 4.42 0.75 -15.48
CA GLN A 309 4.12 2.17 -15.58
C GLN A 309 2.66 2.46 -15.27
N ARG A 310 2.45 3.45 -14.41
CA ARG A 310 1.13 4.02 -14.13
C ARG A 310 0.83 5.12 -15.13
N ARG A 311 -0.04 4.87 -16.12
CA ARG A 311 -0.49 5.90 -17.07
C ARG A 311 -1.83 6.48 -16.62
N ARG A 312 -1.94 7.82 -16.56
CA ARG A 312 -3.23 8.51 -16.38
C ARG A 312 -3.75 8.97 -17.74
N ARG A 313 -4.96 8.53 -18.12
CA ARG A 313 -5.68 9.04 -19.30
C ARG A 313 -6.93 9.77 -18.81
N GLY A 314 -6.82 11.09 -18.63
CA GLY A 314 -7.88 11.87 -17.98
C GLY A 314 -8.06 11.47 -16.51
N VAL A 315 -9.29 11.15 -16.10
CA VAL A 315 -9.65 10.76 -14.72
C VAL A 315 -9.33 9.27 -14.44
N GLU A 316 -9.13 8.45 -15.47
CA GLU A 316 -8.84 7.02 -15.32
C GLU A 316 -7.34 6.73 -15.25
N THR A 317 -6.94 5.98 -14.22
CA THR A 317 -5.60 5.41 -14.11
C THR A 317 -5.60 4.04 -14.80
N LYS A 318 -4.80 3.89 -15.84
CA LYS A 318 -4.58 2.62 -16.54
C LYS A 318 -3.19 2.11 -16.19
N LEU A 319 -3.12 0.89 -15.69
CA LEU A 319 -1.84 0.22 -15.45
C LEU A 319 -1.30 -0.33 -16.78
N VAL A 320 -0.03 -0.04 -17.08
CA VAL A 320 0.73 -0.67 -18.16
C VAL A 320 1.76 -1.56 -17.49
N TYR A 321 1.69 -2.84 -17.78
CA TYR A 321 2.49 -3.89 -17.15
C TYR A 321 2.88 -4.93 -18.18
N GLY A 322 4.06 -5.52 -17.98
CA GLY A 322 4.64 -6.50 -18.89
C GLY A 322 5.10 -5.88 -20.20
N CYS A 323 6.00 -6.57 -20.89
CA CYS A 323 6.26 -6.33 -22.30
C CYS A 323 4.99 -6.65 -23.07
N LYS A 324 4.05 -5.71 -23.15
CA LYS A 324 3.09 -5.75 -24.25
C LYS A 324 3.92 -5.81 -25.53
N PRO A 325 3.63 -6.75 -26.44
CA PRO A 325 4.29 -6.73 -27.74
C PRO A 325 4.14 -5.30 -28.26
N PRO A 326 5.23 -4.70 -28.72
CA PRO A 326 5.24 -3.30 -29.07
C PRO A 326 4.09 -3.04 -30.06
N GLN A 327 3.15 -2.21 -29.61
CA GLN A 327 1.87 -2.07 -30.30
C GLN A 327 2.03 -0.95 -31.31
N VAL A 328 2.21 -1.35 -32.57
CA VAL A 328 2.35 -0.42 -33.70
C VAL A 328 1.13 0.50 -33.76
N ASP A 329 1.36 1.80 -33.65
CA ASP A 329 0.30 2.79 -33.88
C ASP A 329 0.06 2.89 -35.40
N ALA A 330 -0.90 2.09 -35.89
CA ALA A 330 -1.25 2.05 -37.31
C ALA A 330 -1.73 3.41 -37.87
N VAL A 331 -2.17 4.34 -37.01
CA VAL A 331 -2.52 5.70 -37.44
C VAL A 331 -1.26 6.52 -37.63
N LEU A 332 -0.33 6.47 -36.67
CA LEU A 332 0.97 7.13 -36.75
C LEU A 332 1.77 6.63 -37.96
N LEU A 333 1.87 5.32 -38.15
CA LEU A 333 2.61 4.71 -39.25
C LEU A 333 2.07 5.16 -40.61
N ARG A 334 0.74 5.20 -40.78
CA ARG A 334 0.10 5.71 -42.02
C ARG A 334 0.44 7.17 -42.27
N ARG A 335 0.58 8.00 -41.22
CA ARG A 335 0.94 9.41 -41.38
C ARG A 335 2.40 9.59 -41.76
N VAL A 336 3.30 8.80 -41.19
CA VAL A 336 4.72 8.78 -41.58
C VAL A 336 4.84 8.35 -43.04
N ALA A 337 4.19 7.26 -43.44
CA ALA A 337 4.18 6.79 -44.83
C ALA A 337 3.65 7.85 -45.81
N ARG A 338 2.56 8.54 -45.44
CA ARG A 338 2.00 9.65 -46.22
C ARG A 338 2.96 10.84 -46.33
N GLY A 339 3.67 11.16 -45.26
CA GLY A 339 4.72 12.17 -45.25
C GLY A 339 5.83 11.88 -46.26
N TYR A 340 6.35 10.65 -46.24
CA TYR A 340 7.35 10.18 -47.21
C TYR A 340 6.84 10.19 -48.65
N ALA A 341 5.58 9.80 -48.89
CA ALA A 341 4.98 9.82 -50.22
C ALA A 341 4.92 11.25 -50.78
N TRP A 342 4.38 12.19 -50.00
CA TRP A 342 4.32 13.61 -50.39
C TRP A 342 5.71 14.23 -50.58
N TRP A 343 6.67 13.89 -49.71
CA TRP A 343 8.05 14.35 -49.87
C TRP A 343 8.69 13.85 -51.16
N ASN A 344 8.48 12.57 -51.51
CA ASN A 344 8.99 11.99 -52.75
C ASN A 344 8.35 12.63 -54.00
N GLU A 345 7.06 12.94 -53.96
CA GLU A 345 6.38 13.66 -55.06
C GLU A 345 7.00 15.05 -55.29
N ILE A 346 7.26 15.80 -54.21
CA ILE A 346 7.90 17.12 -54.27
C ILE A 346 9.34 16.99 -54.77
N LYS A 347 10.10 16.04 -54.21
CA LYS A 347 11.52 15.81 -54.57
C LYS A 347 11.70 15.47 -56.05
N CYS A 348 10.79 14.69 -56.62
CA CYS A 348 10.82 14.31 -58.03
C CYS A 348 10.14 15.32 -58.96
N GLY A 349 9.69 16.48 -58.44
CA GLY A 349 9.03 17.53 -59.22
C GLY A 349 7.64 17.16 -59.75
N LYS A 350 7.00 16.11 -59.22
CA LYS A 350 5.69 15.62 -59.68
C LYS A 350 4.52 16.45 -59.18
N ALA A 351 4.67 17.09 -58.02
CA ALA A 351 3.65 17.96 -57.45
C ALA A 351 4.29 19.06 -56.60
N THR A 352 3.71 20.25 -56.62
CA THR A 352 4.08 21.32 -55.70
C THR A 352 3.33 21.20 -54.36
N PHE A 353 3.84 21.82 -53.30
CA PHE A 353 3.16 21.86 -52.01
C PHE A 353 1.71 22.39 -52.10
N LYS A 354 1.49 23.39 -52.97
CA LYS A 354 0.14 23.96 -53.20
C LYS A 354 -0.78 22.95 -53.88
N GLU A 355 -0.27 22.22 -54.88
CA GLU A 355 -1.04 21.18 -55.58
C GLU A 355 -1.44 20.03 -54.66
N ILE A 356 -0.58 19.61 -53.73
CA ILE A 356 -0.90 18.55 -52.75
C ILE A 356 -2.01 19.04 -51.80
N VAL A 357 -1.94 20.28 -51.33
CA VAL A 357 -2.97 20.89 -50.47
C VAL A 357 -4.33 20.93 -51.17
N THR A 358 -4.37 21.33 -52.45
CA THR A 358 -5.61 21.40 -53.24
C THR A 358 -6.14 20.02 -53.61
N ARG A 359 -5.27 19.09 -54.01
CA ARG A 359 -5.64 17.73 -54.43
C ARG A 359 -6.26 16.93 -53.28
N GLU A 360 -5.67 17.01 -52.10
CA GLU A 360 -6.11 16.24 -50.93
C GLU A 360 -7.24 16.94 -50.15
N ASN A 361 -7.54 18.20 -50.49
CA ASN A 361 -8.49 19.06 -49.76
C ASN A 361 -8.18 19.16 -48.25
N LEU A 362 -6.91 19.39 -47.92
CA LEU A 362 -6.41 19.44 -46.53
C LEU A 362 -5.85 20.83 -46.19
N SER A 363 -5.82 21.19 -44.91
CA SER A 363 -5.20 22.46 -44.50
C SER A 363 -3.68 22.47 -44.75
N ARG A 364 -3.12 23.65 -45.09
CA ARG A 364 -1.66 23.82 -45.23
C ARG A 364 -0.87 23.34 -44.01
N ARG A 365 -1.40 23.58 -42.80
CA ARG A 365 -0.80 23.12 -41.54
C ARG A 365 -0.75 21.60 -41.45
N PHE A 366 -1.81 20.92 -41.88
CA PHE A 366 -1.86 19.46 -41.86
C PHE A 366 -0.83 18.86 -42.82
N VAL A 367 -0.72 19.38 -44.05
CA VAL A 367 0.27 18.91 -45.02
C VAL A 367 1.70 19.15 -44.53
N ALA A 368 1.99 20.35 -44.00
CA ALA A 368 3.30 20.67 -43.44
C ALA A 368 3.71 19.72 -42.29
N ILE A 369 2.80 19.48 -41.34
CA ILE A 369 3.05 18.55 -40.21
C ILE A 369 3.38 17.14 -40.67
N HIS A 370 2.74 16.65 -41.74
CA HIS A 370 3.02 15.30 -42.25
C HIS A 370 4.32 15.26 -43.05
N LEU A 371 4.67 16.33 -43.77
CA LEU A 371 5.98 16.43 -44.42
C LEU A 371 7.11 16.43 -43.39
N ASP A 372 6.94 17.09 -42.24
CA ASP A 372 7.91 17.06 -41.14
C ASP A 372 8.18 15.61 -40.65
N LEU A 373 7.22 14.69 -40.76
CA LEU A 373 7.40 13.27 -40.41
C LEU A 373 8.34 12.52 -41.36
N ALA A 374 8.55 13.00 -42.58
CA ALA A 374 9.51 12.42 -43.51
C ALA A 374 10.97 12.66 -43.08
N PHE A 375 11.19 13.57 -42.13
CA PHE A 375 12.51 13.99 -41.63
C PHE A 375 12.78 13.52 -40.19
N LEU A 376 12.07 12.49 -39.73
CA LEU A 376 12.34 11.85 -38.45
C LEU A 376 13.75 11.21 -38.44
N ALA A 377 14.40 11.26 -37.28
CA ALA A 377 15.66 10.57 -37.05
C ALA A 377 15.48 9.06 -37.30
N PRO A 378 16.48 8.37 -37.91
CA PRO A 378 16.38 6.94 -38.22
C PRO A 378 15.97 6.08 -37.03
N ASP A 379 16.54 6.32 -35.85
CA ASP A 379 16.19 5.57 -34.63
C ASP A 379 14.72 5.76 -34.21
N VAL A 380 14.16 6.96 -34.40
CA VAL A 380 12.76 7.26 -34.06
C VAL A 380 11.83 6.56 -35.04
N LEU A 381 12.22 6.50 -36.33
CA LEU A 381 11.49 5.77 -37.35
C LEU A 381 11.48 4.26 -37.05
N VAL A 382 12.63 3.67 -36.73
CA VAL A 382 12.75 2.27 -36.29
C VAL A 382 11.86 2.01 -35.08
N ALA A 383 11.91 2.89 -34.07
CA ALA A 383 11.06 2.76 -32.89
C ALA A 383 9.56 2.81 -33.23
N ILE A 384 9.11 3.64 -34.19
CA ILE A 384 7.70 3.68 -34.62
C ILE A 384 7.30 2.40 -35.36
N ILE A 385 8.17 1.88 -36.23
CA ILE A 385 7.91 0.66 -37.02
C ILE A 385 7.82 -0.56 -36.09
N GLU A 386 8.75 -0.66 -35.16
CA GLU A 386 8.79 -1.74 -34.18
C GLU A 386 7.69 -1.62 -33.13
N GLY A 387 7.09 -0.44 -32.94
CA GLY A 387 6.09 -0.16 -31.92
C GLY A 387 6.68 0.21 -30.54
N ASN A 388 7.99 0.49 -30.51
CA ASN A 388 8.81 0.87 -29.37
C ASN A 388 8.89 2.40 -29.16
N GLN A 389 8.06 3.20 -29.86
CA GLN A 389 8.09 4.65 -29.75
C GLN A 389 7.71 5.14 -28.33
N GLY A 390 8.37 6.22 -27.90
CA GLY A 390 8.08 6.90 -26.62
C GLY A 390 6.61 7.33 -26.54
N HIS A 391 6.01 7.23 -25.35
CA HIS A 391 4.56 7.39 -25.18
C HIS A 391 4.03 8.81 -25.50
N SER A 392 4.90 9.82 -25.59
CA SER A 392 4.59 11.18 -26.02
C SER A 392 4.37 11.28 -27.53
N LEU A 393 5.01 10.39 -28.31
CA LEU A 393 4.96 10.37 -29.76
C LEU A 393 3.75 9.56 -30.24
N SER A 394 2.63 10.25 -30.43
CA SER A 394 1.37 9.67 -30.93
C SER A 394 0.79 10.48 -32.07
N ALA A 395 -0.11 9.87 -32.86
CA ALA A 395 -0.85 10.60 -33.90
C ALA A 395 -1.60 11.84 -33.36
N GLN A 396 -2.04 11.83 -32.11
CA GLN A 396 -2.70 12.99 -31.49
C GLN A 396 -1.71 14.14 -31.23
N MET A 397 -0.52 13.84 -30.72
CA MET A 397 0.52 14.83 -30.39
C MET A 397 0.97 15.59 -31.65
N ILE A 398 1.25 14.85 -32.72
CA ILE A 398 1.70 15.40 -34.00
C ILE A 398 0.68 16.36 -34.61
N ARG A 399 -0.62 16.20 -34.32
CA ARG A 399 -1.65 17.11 -34.86
C ARG A 399 -1.46 18.56 -34.38
N ASN A 400 -0.97 18.72 -33.14
CA ASN A 400 -0.93 20.01 -32.47
C ASN A 400 0.49 20.58 -32.37
N ASN A 401 1.52 19.72 -32.38
CA ASN A 401 2.90 20.10 -32.15
C ASN A 401 3.75 19.88 -33.41
N ARG A 402 4.70 20.80 -33.66
CA ARG A 402 5.75 20.60 -34.66
C ARG A 402 6.87 19.76 -34.07
N ILE A 403 7.50 18.95 -34.91
CA ILE A 403 8.66 18.15 -34.54
C ILE A 403 9.92 18.99 -34.81
N PRO A 404 10.90 19.04 -33.88
CA PRO A 404 12.17 19.72 -34.13
C PRO A 404 12.86 19.16 -35.37
N SER A 405 13.48 20.00 -36.19
CA SER A 405 14.22 19.55 -37.38
C SER A 405 15.56 18.90 -37.05
N ASN A 406 16.12 19.18 -35.87
CA ASN A 406 17.40 18.63 -35.43
C ASN A 406 17.24 17.23 -34.82
N TRP A 407 17.91 16.22 -35.38
CA TRP A 407 17.84 14.84 -34.90
C TRP A 407 18.29 14.65 -33.45
N ARG A 408 19.30 15.38 -32.96
CA ARG A 408 19.70 15.31 -31.53
C ARG A 408 18.58 15.78 -30.62
N THR A 409 17.90 16.86 -30.99
CA THR A 409 16.74 17.38 -30.26
C THR A 409 15.55 16.43 -30.36
N GLN A 410 15.30 15.84 -31.53
CA GLN A 410 14.28 14.81 -31.70
C GLN A 410 14.54 13.61 -30.78
N LEU A 411 15.77 13.12 -30.71
CA LEU A 411 16.11 12.00 -29.81
C LEU A 411 15.91 12.41 -28.36
N ALA A 412 16.34 13.61 -27.95
CA ALA A 412 16.15 14.09 -26.58
C ALA A 412 14.67 14.30 -26.21
N GLU A 413 13.82 14.80 -27.11
CA GLU A 413 12.41 15.08 -26.82
C GLU A 413 11.48 13.88 -27.04
N LEU A 414 11.84 12.97 -27.95
CA LEU A 414 11.00 11.86 -28.38
C LEU A 414 11.46 10.50 -27.83
N LYS A 415 12.74 10.31 -27.43
CA LYS A 415 13.21 9.11 -26.70
C LYS A 415 13.14 9.26 -25.17
N ASN A 416 13.32 10.45 -24.58
CA ASN A 416 13.39 10.62 -23.12
C ASN A 416 12.03 10.64 -22.39
N PHE A 417 11.17 9.66 -22.67
CA PHE A 417 10.04 9.34 -21.81
C PHE A 417 9.89 7.82 -21.60
N SER A 418 11.03 7.13 -21.66
CA SER A 418 11.14 5.72 -21.32
C SER A 418 11.78 5.48 -19.94
N THR A 419 11.85 6.51 -19.10
CA THR A 419 12.22 6.40 -17.68
C THR A 419 10.97 6.29 -16.80
#